data_AF-A0A137S4X8-F1
#
_entry.id   AF-A0A137S4X8-F1
#
_cell.length_a   1.000
_cell.length_b   1.000
_cell.length_c   1.000
_cell.angle_alpha   90.00
_cell.angle_beta   90.00
_cell.angle_gamma   90.00
#
_symmetry.space_group_name_H-M   'P 1'
#
loop_
_entity.id
_entity.type
_entity.pdbx_description
1 polymer ?
#
loop_
_entity_poly.entity_id
_entity_poly.type
_entity_poly.pdbx_seq_one_letter_code
_entity_poly.pdbx_strand_id
1 'polypeptide(L)'
;MKLIHKLILTSSLILSANQVSATTISATLNSWENGWTEAVLYTAPNSYGFSSAGLFNFTNNTTQSDFLAFCLETDEPIDIGDTADFTIYPATDPEPFGTGAEVAEYIGRLYTNKYASVSDASTAAAFQIALWEIVHEDYNTYGFDLHTGDFQLVQASPGGANIAAGYLNSLDSWTNNVVVDVYRNAGIQDLLQVYPEPPPINVNEPASISLFGFGLLGLASMLRRKTIYHL
;
A
#
# COMPACT_ATOMS: atom_id res chain seq x y z
N MET A 1 49.13 27.61 45.58
CA MET A 1 48.93 26.96 44.26
C MET A 1 47.44 26.83 44.02
N LYS A 2 46.89 27.57 43.04
CA LYS A 2 45.47 27.57 42.66
C LYS A 2 45.27 26.48 41.59
N LEU A 3 44.31 25.59 41.75
CA LEU A 3 43.73 24.83 40.63
C LEU A 3 42.21 24.89 40.72
N ILE A 4 41.63 25.69 39.82
CA ILE A 4 40.20 25.81 39.57
C ILE A 4 39.88 24.78 38.48
N HIS A 5 39.16 23.72 38.81
CA HIS A 5 38.63 22.79 37.80
C HIS A 5 37.28 23.32 37.31
N LYS A 6 37.24 23.66 36.01
CA LYS A 6 36.02 24.03 35.28
C LYS A 6 35.11 22.80 35.16
N LEU A 7 33.90 22.92 35.68
CA LEU A 7 32.82 21.95 35.44
C LEU A 7 32.20 22.26 34.07
N ILE A 8 32.37 21.37 33.10
CA ILE A 8 31.76 21.45 31.77
C ILE A 8 30.34 20.87 31.88
N LEU A 9 29.34 21.70 31.65
CA LEU A 9 27.93 21.30 31.58
C LEU A 9 27.66 20.72 30.20
N THR A 10 27.58 19.39 30.06
CA THR A 10 27.15 18.74 28.83
C THR A 10 25.62 18.74 28.75
N SER A 11 25.06 19.66 27.97
CA SER A 11 23.64 19.67 27.62
C SER A 11 23.37 18.51 26.65
N SER A 12 22.60 17.51 27.09
CA SER A 12 22.19 16.39 26.24
C SER A 12 20.93 16.78 25.50
N LEU A 13 21.04 17.03 24.19
CA LEU A 13 19.88 17.16 23.30
C LEU A 13 19.29 15.75 23.14
N ILE A 14 18.14 15.50 23.76
CA ILE A 14 17.36 14.29 23.51
C ILE A 14 16.71 14.47 22.14
N LEU A 15 17.27 13.81 21.13
CA LEU A 15 16.63 13.68 19.83
C LEU A 15 15.44 12.73 20.02
N SER A 16 14.24 13.28 20.12
CA SER A 16 13.01 12.50 20.06
C SER A 16 12.91 11.89 18.66
N ALA A 17 13.19 10.60 18.55
CA ALA A 17 12.89 9.83 17.34
C ALA A 17 11.38 9.89 17.14
N ASN A 18 10.93 10.43 16.00
CA ASN A 18 9.57 10.21 15.55
C ASN A 18 9.42 8.71 15.30
N GLN A 19 8.66 8.02 16.15
CA GLN A 19 8.15 6.70 15.78
C GLN A 19 7.24 6.91 14.57
N VAL A 20 7.68 6.46 13.40
CA VAL A 20 6.77 6.15 12.31
C VAL A 20 5.90 5.01 12.83
N SER A 21 4.64 5.30 13.16
CA SER A 21 3.68 4.24 13.47
C SER A 21 3.28 3.63 12.13
N ALA A 22 3.55 2.34 11.95
CA ALA A 22 2.94 1.61 10.86
C ALA A 22 1.41 1.66 11.05
N THR A 23 0.69 2.01 9.99
CA THR A 23 -0.78 2.07 10.05
C THR A 23 -1.31 0.69 9.72
N THR A 24 -2.18 0.15 10.57
CA THR A 24 -2.82 -1.14 10.35
C THR A 24 -4.29 -0.95 10.03
N ILE A 25 -4.81 -1.70 9.05
CA ILE A 25 -6.25 -1.80 8.79
C ILE A 25 -6.70 -3.25 8.91
N SER A 26 -7.97 -3.46 9.25
CA SER A 26 -8.61 -4.76 9.12
C SER A 26 -9.49 -4.74 7.89
N ALA A 27 -9.33 -5.68 6.96
CA ALA A 27 -10.10 -5.72 5.72
C ALA A 27 -10.68 -7.10 5.46
N THR A 28 -11.91 -7.12 4.92
CA THR A 28 -12.62 -8.35 4.53
C THR A 28 -12.73 -8.42 3.02
N LEU A 29 -12.35 -9.54 2.41
CA LEU A 29 -12.54 -9.75 0.97
C LEU A 29 -14.01 -10.10 0.69
N ASN A 30 -14.71 -9.26 -0.07
CA ASN A 30 -16.12 -9.45 -0.38
C ASN A 30 -16.34 -10.29 -1.64
N SER A 31 -15.63 -9.93 -2.71
CA SER A 31 -15.79 -10.56 -4.02
C SER A 31 -14.71 -10.08 -5.00
N TRP A 32 -14.72 -10.66 -6.19
CA TRP A 32 -14.23 -9.98 -7.39
C TRP A 32 -15.16 -8.81 -7.74
N GLU A 33 -14.61 -7.68 -8.12
CA GLU A 33 -15.39 -6.51 -8.53
C GLU A 33 -16.24 -6.86 -9.76
N ASN A 34 -17.57 -6.86 -9.62
CA ASN A 34 -18.52 -7.28 -10.66
C ASN A 34 -18.20 -8.65 -11.31
N GLY A 35 -17.47 -9.53 -10.63
CA GLY A 35 -17.01 -10.81 -11.20
C GLY A 35 -15.90 -10.68 -12.24
N TRP A 36 -15.19 -9.54 -12.29
CA TRP A 36 -14.11 -9.27 -13.25
C TRP A 36 -12.84 -10.05 -12.91
N THR A 37 -12.73 -11.24 -13.48
CA THR A 37 -11.56 -12.11 -13.33
C THR A 37 -11.38 -13.01 -14.54
N GLU A 38 -10.14 -13.37 -14.85
CA GLU A 38 -9.77 -14.38 -15.83
C GLU A 38 -8.80 -15.40 -15.20
N ALA A 39 -8.99 -16.69 -15.50
CA ALA A 39 -8.05 -17.71 -15.05
C ALA A 39 -6.74 -17.63 -15.82
N VAL A 40 -5.62 -17.74 -15.10
CA VAL A 40 -4.27 -17.77 -15.65
C VAL A 40 -3.48 -18.94 -15.09
N LEU A 41 -2.60 -19.49 -15.91
CA LEU A 41 -1.55 -20.43 -15.55
C LEU A 41 -0.22 -19.71 -15.76
N TYR A 42 0.61 -19.68 -14.73
CA TYR A 42 1.84 -18.89 -14.74
C TYR A 42 3.00 -19.67 -14.13
N THR A 43 4.21 -19.19 -14.40
CA THR A 43 5.42 -19.45 -13.63
C THR A 43 5.91 -18.15 -13.02
N ALA A 44 6.42 -18.18 -11.80
CA ALA A 44 7.13 -17.10 -11.14
C ALA A 44 8.36 -17.68 -10.41
N PRO A 45 9.30 -16.89 -9.87
CA PRO A 45 10.41 -17.42 -9.10
C PRO A 45 9.93 -18.36 -7.98
N ASN A 46 10.28 -19.64 -8.09
CA ASN A 46 9.89 -20.72 -7.16
C ASN A 46 8.39 -21.08 -7.15
N SER A 47 7.58 -20.60 -8.10
CA SER A 47 6.15 -20.86 -8.15
C SER A 47 5.68 -21.28 -9.55
N TYR A 48 4.72 -22.21 -9.59
CA TYR A 48 3.99 -22.60 -10.79
C TYR A 48 2.57 -22.92 -10.38
N GLY A 49 1.60 -22.21 -10.94
CA GLY A 49 0.25 -22.26 -10.39
C GLY A 49 -0.83 -21.79 -11.33
N PHE A 50 -2.05 -22.16 -10.95
CA PHE A 50 -3.26 -21.55 -11.48
C PHE A 50 -3.70 -20.46 -10.52
N SER A 51 -3.98 -19.27 -11.05
CA SER A 51 -4.56 -18.16 -10.29
C SER A 51 -5.67 -17.50 -11.08
N SER A 52 -6.41 -16.62 -10.40
CA SER A 52 -7.43 -15.76 -10.99
C SER A 52 -6.88 -14.35 -11.04
N ALA A 53 -6.71 -13.80 -12.25
CA ALA A 53 -6.26 -12.43 -12.45
C ALA A 53 -7.48 -11.50 -12.50
N GLY A 54 -7.55 -10.48 -11.65
CA GLY A 54 -8.71 -9.59 -11.62
C GLY A 54 -8.62 -8.52 -10.54
N LEU A 55 -9.72 -7.80 -10.36
CA LEU A 55 -9.85 -6.72 -9.38
C LEU A 55 -10.70 -7.19 -8.21
N PHE A 56 -10.19 -7.03 -6.99
CA PHE A 56 -10.90 -7.39 -5.77
C PHE A 56 -11.66 -6.22 -5.17
N ASN A 57 -12.75 -6.54 -4.49
CA ASN A 57 -13.53 -5.62 -3.68
C ASN A 57 -13.43 -6.02 -2.21
N PHE A 58 -12.89 -5.12 -1.40
CA PHE A 58 -12.70 -5.29 0.03
C PHE A 58 -13.53 -4.28 0.82
N THR A 59 -13.95 -4.65 2.02
CA THR A 59 -14.43 -3.70 3.02
C THR A 59 -13.34 -3.44 4.05
N ASN A 60 -12.96 -2.18 4.25
CA ASN A 60 -12.15 -1.76 5.39
C ASN A 60 -13.05 -1.75 6.63
N ASN A 61 -12.84 -2.70 7.53
CA ASN A 61 -13.65 -2.88 8.74
C ASN A 61 -13.42 -1.77 9.79
N THR A 62 -12.32 -1.02 9.68
CA THR A 62 -12.02 0.11 10.56
C THR A 62 -12.84 1.33 10.17
N THR A 63 -12.91 1.65 8.88
CA THR A 63 -13.62 2.84 8.35
C THR A 63 -15.03 2.52 7.88
N GLN A 64 -15.39 1.24 7.77
CA GLN A 64 -16.65 0.75 7.20
C GLN A 64 -16.89 1.25 5.78
N SER A 65 -15.82 1.28 4.97
CA SER A 65 -15.85 1.72 3.58
C SER A 65 -15.26 0.66 2.66
N ASP A 66 -15.83 0.53 1.48
CA ASP A 66 -15.30 -0.37 0.47
C ASP A 66 -14.14 0.26 -0.30
N PHE A 67 -13.21 -0.59 -0.73
CA PHE A 67 -12.09 -0.21 -1.59
C PHE A 67 -11.77 -1.34 -2.56
N LEU A 68 -11.13 -0.99 -3.67
CA LEU A 68 -10.70 -1.93 -4.68
C LEU A 68 -9.19 -2.13 -4.56
N ALA A 69 -8.74 -3.36 -4.77
CA ALA A 69 -7.33 -3.71 -4.68
C ALA A 69 -6.96 -4.80 -5.70
N PHE A 70 -5.69 -4.81 -6.08
CA PHE A 70 -5.05 -5.90 -6.82
C PHE A 70 -4.10 -6.66 -5.91
N CYS A 71 -3.86 -7.92 -6.22
CA CYS A 71 -2.91 -8.77 -5.51
C CYS A 71 -1.48 -8.47 -5.95
N LEU A 72 -0.54 -8.44 -5.01
CA LEU A 72 0.88 -8.32 -5.37
C LEU A 72 1.49 -9.68 -5.66
N GLU A 73 1.06 -10.71 -4.96
CA GLU A 73 1.68 -12.03 -4.97
C GLU A 73 0.81 -13.03 -5.70
N THR A 74 1.43 -14.11 -6.15
CA THR A 74 0.73 -15.14 -6.92
C THR A 74 0.47 -16.41 -6.11
N ASP A 75 1.18 -16.58 -4.99
CA ASP A 75 1.28 -17.80 -4.20
C ASP A 75 0.74 -17.68 -2.77
N GLU A 76 0.42 -16.47 -2.28
CA GLU A 76 -0.30 -16.27 -1.03
C GLU A 76 -1.81 -16.08 -1.31
N PRO A 77 -2.69 -17.04 -0.95
CA PRO A 77 -4.12 -16.91 -1.22
C PRO A 77 -4.84 -16.10 -0.14
N ILE A 78 -6.00 -15.57 -0.50
CA ILE A 78 -7.03 -15.07 0.41
C ILE A 78 -8.39 -15.51 -0.13
N ASP A 79 -9.24 -16.10 0.71
CA ASP A 79 -10.55 -16.58 0.28
C ASP A 79 -11.63 -15.51 0.45
N ILE A 80 -12.66 -15.58 -0.40
CA ILE A 80 -13.82 -14.70 -0.28
C ILE A 80 -14.51 -14.94 1.07
N GLY A 81 -14.71 -13.86 1.82
CA GLY A 81 -15.26 -13.87 3.18
C GLY A 81 -14.21 -13.84 4.28
N ASP A 82 -12.92 -14.02 3.95
CA ASP A 82 -11.84 -13.91 4.93
C ASP A 82 -11.60 -12.45 5.33
N THR A 83 -11.21 -12.29 6.59
CA THR A 83 -10.77 -11.01 7.16
C THR A 83 -9.30 -11.12 7.56
N ALA A 84 -8.50 -10.15 7.14
CA ALA A 84 -7.08 -10.06 7.49
C ALA A 84 -6.71 -8.64 7.95
N ASP A 85 -5.71 -8.56 8.83
CA ASP A 85 -5.15 -7.29 9.28
C ASP A 85 -3.91 -6.96 8.47
N PHE A 86 -3.93 -5.84 7.74
CA PHE A 86 -2.84 -5.42 6.87
C PHE A 86 -2.06 -4.28 7.52
N THR A 87 -0.74 -4.36 7.46
CA THR A 87 0.15 -3.25 7.78
C THR A 87 0.52 -2.51 6.51
N ILE A 88 0.34 -1.19 6.50
CA ILE A 88 0.56 -0.37 5.31
C ILE A 88 2.01 0.13 5.29
N TYR A 89 2.67 -0.09 4.16
CA TYR A 89 4.01 0.38 3.86
C TYR A 89 4.04 1.15 2.53
N PRO A 90 4.87 2.20 2.41
CA PRO A 90 5.16 2.78 1.10
C PRO A 90 5.74 1.72 0.17
N ALA A 91 5.24 1.60 -1.07
CA ALA A 91 5.79 0.63 -2.03
C ALA A 91 7.27 0.88 -2.37
N THR A 92 7.75 2.11 -2.17
CA THR A 92 9.16 2.49 -2.35
C THR A 92 10.08 1.91 -1.28
N ASP A 93 9.55 1.46 -0.14
CA ASP A 93 10.34 0.77 0.87
C ASP A 93 10.91 -0.52 0.28
N PRO A 94 12.16 -0.89 0.61
CA PRO A 94 12.76 -2.11 0.08
C PRO A 94 12.08 -3.35 0.66
N GLU A 95 12.15 -4.45 -0.10
CA GLU A 95 11.76 -5.77 0.37
C GLU A 95 12.45 -6.10 1.73
N PRO A 96 11.72 -6.73 2.67
CA PRO A 96 10.42 -7.32 2.47
C PRO A 96 9.25 -6.32 2.66
N PHE A 97 9.51 -5.07 3.03
CA PHE A 97 8.44 -4.16 3.51
C PHE A 97 7.65 -3.49 2.39
N GLY A 98 8.16 -3.49 1.17
CA GLY A 98 7.52 -3.05 -0.06
C GLY A 98 8.33 -3.53 -1.25
N THR A 99 7.97 -3.12 -2.46
CA THR A 99 8.57 -3.62 -3.70
C THR A 99 9.91 -2.97 -4.06
N GLY A 100 10.30 -1.91 -3.35
CA GLY A 100 11.43 -1.05 -3.70
C GLY A 100 11.08 0.03 -4.74
N ALA A 101 11.92 1.07 -4.79
CA ALA A 101 11.62 2.30 -5.52
C ALA A 101 11.46 2.13 -7.05
N GLU A 102 12.24 1.25 -7.68
CA GLU A 102 12.16 1.02 -9.13
C GLU A 102 10.86 0.31 -9.51
N VAL A 103 10.51 -0.76 -8.80
CA VAL A 103 9.25 -1.48 -9.02
C VAL A 103 8.05 -0.58 -8.71
N ALA A 104 8.10 0.17 -7.61
CA ALA A 104 7.04 1.12 -7.24
C ALA A 104 6.81 2.20 -8.31
N GLU A 105 7.88 2.67 -8.97
CA GLU A 105 7.79 3.60 -10.09
C GLU A 105 7.04 2.99 -11.28
N TYR A 106 7.36 1.74 -11.65
CA TYR A 106 6.68 1.03 -12.73
C TYR A 106 5.20 0.75 -12.42
N ILE A 107 4.90 0.35 -11.17
CA ILE A 107 3.51 0.20 -10.70
C ILE A 107 2.76 1.53 -10.80
N GLY A 108 3.38 2.63 -10.36
CA GLY A 108 2.80 3.96 -10.44
C GLY A 108 2.50 4.40 -11.87
N ARG A 109 3.38 4.09 -12.84
CA ARG A 109 3.13 4.31 -14.28
C ARG A 109 1.94 3.51 -14.78
N LEU A 110 1.87 2.21 -14.47
CA LEU A 110 0.75 1.36 -14.86
C LEU A 110 -0.57 1.93 -14.33
N TYR A 111 -0.62 2.26 -13.05
CA TYR A 111 -1.83 2.76 -12.41
C TYR A 111 -2.26 4.12 -12.98
N THR A 112 -1.33 5.07 -13.08
CA THR A 112 -1.58 6.42 -13.62
C THR A 112 -2.22 6.36 -15.01
N ASN A 113 -1.82 5.40 -15.85
CA ASN A 113 -2.19 5.39 -17.27
C ASN A 113 -3.31 4.41 -17.60
N LYS A 114 -3.55 3.37 -16.79
CA LYS A 114 -4.48 2.28 -17.12
C LYS A 114 -5.54 1.97 -16.09
N TYR A 115 -5.41 2.37 -14.83
CA TYR A 115 -6.40 2.03 -13.82
C TYR A 115 -7.81 2.53 -14.18
N ALA A 116 -7.93 3.77 -14.67
CA ALA A 116 -9.21 4.34 -15.10
C ALA A 116 -9.85 3.65 -16.31
N SER A 117 -9.10 2.79 -17.03
CA SER A 117 -9.61 2.00 -18.16
C SER A 117 -10.12 0.62 -17.74
N VAL A 118 -9.88 0.21 -16.47
CA VAL A 118 -10.39 -1.06 -15.93
C VAL A 118 -11.90 -0.98 -15.80
N SER A 119 -12.61 -1.74 -16.61
CA SER A 119 -14.07 -1.65 -16.76
C SER A 119 -14.76 -2.99 -17.08
N ASP A 120 -13.98 -4.06 -17.22
CA ASP A 120 -14.45 -5.42 -17.48
C ASP A 120 -13.42 -6.46 -17.00
N ALA A 121 -13.76 -7.74 -17.14
CA ALA A 121 -12.89 -8.85 -16.75
C ALA A 121 -11.53 -8.83 -17.49
N SER A 122 -11.51 -8.47 -18.77
CA SER A 122 -10.29 -8.50 -19.57
C SER A 122 -9.33 -7.38 -19.20
N THR A 123 -9.84 -6.17 -18.99
CA THR A 123 -9.04 -5.02 -18.54
C THR A 123 -8.59 -5.16 -17.07
N ALA A 124 -9.40 -5.76 -16.21
CA ALA A 124 -9.00 -6.10 -14.83
C ALA A 124 -7.91 -7.17 -14.79
N ALA A 125 -8.09 -8.27 -15.54
CA ALA A 125 -7.08 -9.31 -15.67
C ALA A 125 -5.79 -8.76 -16.29
N ALA A 126 -5.89 -7.91 -17.31
CA ALA A 126 -4.73 -7.29 -17.93
C ALA A 126 -3.91 -6.45 -16.95
N PHE A 127 -4.60 -5.68 -16.10
CA PHE A 127 -3.95 -4.88 -15.07
C PHE A 127 -3.24 -5.78 -14.05
N GLN A 128 -3.92 -6.82 -13.55
CA GLN A 128 -3.36 -7.76 -12.57
C GLN A 128 -2.15 -8.54 -13.13
N ILE A 129 -2.23 -9.00 -14.38
CA ILE A 129 -1.13 -9.69 -15.06
C ILE A 129 0.08 -8.76 -15.22
N ALA A 130 -0.14 -7.53 -15.70
CA ALA A 130 0.94 -6.55 -15.85
C ALA A 130 1.56 -6.17 -14.49
N LEU A 131 0.74 -6.12 -13.43
CA LEU A 131 1.24 -5.90 -12.07
C LEU A 131 2.13 -7.06 -11.62
N TRP A 132 1.72 -8.31 -11.81
CA TRP A 132 2.52 -9.48 -11.42
C TRP A 132 3.84 -9.56 -12.19
N GLU A 133 3.85 -9.26 -13.48
CA GLU A 133 5.06 -9.09 -14.27
C GLU A 133 5.97 -8.04 -13.62
N ILE A 134 5.47 -6.83 -13.37
CA ILE A 134 6.27 -5.74 -12.80
C ILE A 134 6.87 -6.11 -11.43
N VAL A 135 6.12 -6.83 -10.59
CA VAL A 135 6.54 -7.17 -9.23
C VAL A 135 7.55 -8.31 -9.19
N HIS A 136 7.41 -9.32 -10.05
CA HIS A 136 8.21 -10.54 -9.98
C HIS A 136 9.34 -10.62 -11.01
N GLU A 137 9.38 -9.71 -11.98
CA GLU A 137 10.38 -9.72 -13.05
C GLU A 137 11.65 -8.97 -12.65
N ASP A 138 12.81 -9.57 -12.94
CA ASP A 138 14.06 -8.82 -12.99
C ASP A 138 14.14 -8.04 -14.31
N TYR A 139 13.49 -6.88 -14.32
CA TYR A 139 13.44 -5.97 -15.46
C TYR A 139 14.84 -5.64 -16.02
N ASN A 140 15.86 -5.53 -15.18
CA ASN A 140 17.21 -5.19 -15.62
C ASN A 140 17.88 -6.32 -16.42
N THR A 141 17.46 -7.56 -16.20
CA THR A 141 17.99 -8.75 -16.88
C THR A 141 17.14 -9.15 -18.09
N TYR A 142 15.82 -9.16 -17.94
CA TYR A 142 14.91 -9.75 -18.94
C TYR A 142 14.01 -8.72 -19.63
N GLY A 143 13.85 -7.52 -19.07
CA GLY A 143 12.78 -6.60 -19.45
C GLY A 143 11.41 -7.16 -19.06
N PHE A 144 10.33 -6.50 -19.50
CA PHE A 144 8.96 -7.03 -19.30
C PHE A 144 8.50 -7.81 -20.54
N ASP A 145 8.35 -9.13 -20.42
CA ASP A 145 7.83 -10.03 -21.44
C ASP A 145 7.12 -11.23 -20.80
N LEU A 146 5.80 -11.30 -20.98
CA LEU A 146 4.96 -12.37 -20.43
C LEU A 146 5.32 -13.81 -20.88
N HIS A 147 6.29 -14.01 -21.78
CA HIS A 147 6.69 -15.34 -22.27
C HIS A 147 8.10 -15.75 -21.85
N THR A 148 8.87 -14.87 -21.22
CA THR A 148 10.27 -15.11 -20.84
C THR A 148 10.62 -14.37 -19.56
N GLY A 149 11.70 -14.75 -18.88
CA GLY A 149 12.09 -14.10 -17.64
C GLY A 149 11.59 -14.85 -16.42
N ASP A 150 11.45 -14.13 -15.31
CA ASP A 150 11.09 -14.66 -14.01
C ASP A 150 9.58 -14.89 -13.89
N PHE A 151 8.75 -13.96 -14.35
CA PHE A 151 7.30 -14.16 -14.47
C PHE A 151 6.95 -14.54 -15.91
N GLN A 152 6.14 -15.59 -16.09
CA GLN A 152 5.67 -15.98 -17.41
C GLN A 152 4.22 -16.44 -17.34
N LEU A 153 3.42 -16.03 -18.31
CA LEU A 153 2.15 -16.64 -18.60
C LEU A 153 2.36 -17.90 -19.46
N VAL A 154 1.94 -19.03 -18.91
CA VAL A 154 1.94 -20.31 -19.61
C VAL A 154 0.64 -20.50 -20.38
N GLN A 155 -0.49 -20.14 -19.76
CA GLN A 155 -1.81 -20.12 -20.39
C GLN A 155 -2.67 -19.01 -19.80
N ALA A 156 -3.43 -18.30 -20.63
CA ALA A 156 -4.39 -17.31 -20.18
C ALA A 156 -5.50 -17.16 -21.23
N SER A 157 -6.63 -16.61 -20.81
CA SER A 157 -7.61 -16.07 -21.75
C SER A 157 -6.93 -14.99 -22.63
N PRO A 158 -7.12 -15.01 -23.97
CA PRO A 158 -6.41 -14.07 -24.83
C PRO A 158 -6.75 -12.60 -24.58
N GLY A 159 -7.89 -12.30 -23.97
CA GLY A 159 -8.35 -10.93 -23.68
C GLY A 159 -7.38 -10.18 -22.78
N GLY A 160 -7.27 -10.60 -21.51
CA GLY A 160 -6.39 -9.95 -20.55
C GLY A 160 -4.92 -10.01 -20.92
N ALA A 161 -4.41 -11.16 -21.39
CA ALA A 161 -3.00 -11.34 -21.71
C ALA A 161 -2.50 -10.42 -22.85
N ASN A 162 -3.27 -10.29 -23.93
CA ASN A 162 -2.88 -9.40 -25.04
C ASN A 162 -2.89 -7.92 -24.64
N ILE A 163 -3.86 -7.53 -23.79
CA ILE A 163 -3.94 -6.16 -23.29
C ILE A 163 -2.78 -5.88 -22.33
N ALA A 164 -2.45 -6.82 -21.43
CA ALA A 164 -1.31 -6.72 -20.52
C ALA A 164 0.01 -6.55 -21.28
N ALA A 165 0.24 -7.38 -22.30
CA ALA A 165 1.41 -7.22 -23.18
C ALA A 165 1.48 -5.82 -23.82
N GLY A 166 0.33 -5.28 -24.26
CA GLY A 166 0.25 -3.91 -24.76
C GLY A 166 0.61 -2.85 -23.72
N TYR A 167 0.26 -3.08 -22.45
CA TYR A 167 0.61 -2.18 -21.36
C TYR A 167 2.11 -2.19 -21.08
N LEU A 168 2.69 -3.38 -20.91
CA LEU A 168 4.11 -3.59 -20.63
C LEU A 168 5.00 -2.99 -21.72
N ASN A 169 4.66 -3.22 -23.00
CA ASN A 169 5.37 -2.64 -24.15
C ASN A 169 5.39 -1.10 -24.18
N SER A 170 4.44 -0.45 -23.50
CA SER A 170 4.33 1.01 -23.47
C SER A 170 4.83 1.62 -22.17
N LEU A 171 5.17 0.79 -21.17
CA LEU A 171 5.32 1.21 -19.77
C LEU A 171 6.47 2.21 -19.58
N ASP A 172 7.58 2.03 -20.30
CA ASP A 172 8.72 2.97 -20.25
C ASP A 172 8.40 4.38 -20.79
N SER A 173 7.35 4.51 -21.61
CA SER A 173 6.93 5.80 -22.17
C SER A 173 5.95 6.55 -21.28
N TRP A 174 5.44 5.90 -20.23
CA TRP A 174 4.40 6.43 -19.37
C TRP A 174 4.96 7.19 -18.18
N THR A 175 4.18 8.16 -17.69
CA THR A 175 4.52 8.93 -16.49
C THR A 175 3.87 8.33 -15.26
N ASN A 176 4.53 8.44 -14.11
CA ASN A 176 3.97 8.17 -12.79
C ASN A 176 3.47 9.48 -12.14
N ASN A 177 2.20 9.54 -11.73
CA ASN A 177 1.58 10.68 -11.03
C ASN A 177 0.85 10.26 -9.75
N VAL A 178 1.19 9.10 -9.19
CA VAL A 178 0.51 8.51 -8.02
C VAL A 178 1.51 8.00 -7.01
N VAL A 179 1.07 7.90 -5.76
CA VAL A 179 1.81 7.21 -4.71
C VAL A 179 1.13 5.87 -4.46
N VAL A 180 1.97 4.84 -4.32
CA VAL A 180 1.57 3.45 -4.21
C VAL A 180 1.90 2.97 -2.80
N ASP A 181 0.92 2.36 -2.14
CA ASP A 181 1.10 1.71 -0.86
C ASP A 181 0.86 0.20 -0.99
N VAL A 182 1.63 -0.56 -0.22
CA VAL A 182 1.50 -2.01 -0.08
C VAL A 182 0.84 -2.31 1.26
N TYR A 183 -0.22 -3.09 1.19
CA TYR A 183 -0.98 -3.57 2.33
C TYR A 183 -0.52 -4.98 2.60
N ARG A 184 0.26 -5.14 3.68
CA ARG A 184 1.02 -6.35 3.90
C ARG A 184 0.50 -7.20 5.06
N ASN A 185 0.41 -8.51 4.85
CA ASN A 185 0.15 -9.50 5.89
C ASN A 185 0.92 -10.79 5.59
N ALA A 186 1.96 -11.09 6.37
CA ALA A 186 2.77 -12.29 6.12
C ALA A 186 1.93 -13.59 6.17
N GLY A 187 1.88 -14.31 5.04
CA GLY A 187 1.17 -15.58 4.90
C GLY A 187 -0.28 -15.42 4.40
N ILE A 188 -0.67 -14.22 3.99
CA ILE A 188 -1.93 -13.88 3.34
C ILE A 188 -1.62 -12.87 2.24
N GLN A 189 -2.26 -13.02 1.09
CA GLN A 189 -2.12 -12.15 -0.08
C GLN A 189 -1.87 -10.65 0.22
N ASP A 190 -0.68 -10.16 -0.13
CA ASP A 190 -0.36 -8.73 -0.07
C ASP A 190 -1.16 -7.95 -1.14
N LEU A 191 -1.65 -6.76 -0.78
CA LEU A 191 -2.56 -5.98 -1.62
C LEU A 191 -1.95 -4.64 -2.06
N LEU A 192 -2.29 -4.24 -3.28
CA LEU A 192 -1.91 -2.96 -3.84
C LEU A 192 -3.08 -1.99 -3.72
N GLN A 193 -2.83 -0.85 -3.08
CA GLN A 193 -3.75 0.28 -3.12
C GLN A 193 -3.02 1.55 -3.50
N VAL A 194 -3.63 2.35 -4.37
CA VAL A 194 -3.01 3.55 -4.93
C VAL A 194 -3.89 4.75 -4.70
N TYR A 195 -3.24 5.88 -4.38
CA TYR A 195 -3.90 7.14 -4.14
C TYR A 195 -3.43 8.19 -5.17
N PRO A 196 -4.33 9.08 -5.63
CA PRO A 196 -3.90 10.24 -6.41
C PRO A 196 -2.95 11.10 -5.58
N GLU A 197 -1.91 11.66 -6.21
CA GLU A 197 -0.98 12.55 -5.52
C GLU A 197 -1.59 13.97 -5.37
N PRO A 198 -1.42 14.64 -4.20
CA PRO A 198 -0.83 14.12 -2.96
C PRO A 198 -1.78 13.13 -2.27
N PRO A 199 -1.25 12.04 -1.68
CA PRO A 199 -2.08 11.04 -1.01
C PRO A 199 -2.98 11.72 0.03
N PRO A 200 -4.22 11.23 0.23
CA PRO A 200 -5.08 11.75 1.27
C PRO A 200 -4.35 11.56 2.59
N ILE A 201 -3.95 12.67 3.21
CA ILE A 201 -3.38 12.64 4.55
C ILE A 201 -4.47 12.11 5.48
N ASN A 202 -4.39 10.83 5.85
CA ASN A 202 -5.04 10.32 7.06
C ASN A 202 -4.31 10.96 8.25
N VAL A 203 -4.59 12.25 8.47
CA VAL A 203 -4.41 12.84 9.79
C VAL A 203 -5.44 12.14 10.66
N ASN A 204 -5.01 11.04 11.28
CA ASN A 204 -5.52 10.70 12.60
C ASN A 204 -5.34 11.97 13.41
N GLU A 205 -6.42 12.75 13.56
CA GLU A 205 -6.38 14.03 14.25
C GLU A 205 -5.65 13.75 15.56
N PRO A 206 -4.42 14.28 15.73
CA PRO A 206 -3.61 13.83 16.83
C PRO A 206 -4.37 14.14 18.11
N ALA A 207 -4.04 13.44 19.18
CA ALA A 207 -4.53 13.74 20.51
C ALA A 207 -4.40 15.23 20.93
N SER A 208 -3.84 16.12 20.10
CA SER A 208 -3.93 17.57 20.18
C SER A 208 -5.36 18.13 20.25
N ILE A 209 -6.38 17.59 19.57
CA ILE A 209 -7.78 18.07 19.79
C ILE A 209 -8.26 17.65 21.17
N SER A 210 -7.98 16.40 21.58
CA SER A 210 -8.29 15.93 22.93
C SER A 210 -7.52 16.74 23.99
N LEU A 211 -6.25 17.06 23.77
CA LEU A 211 -5.41 17.83 24.69
C LEU A 211 -5.83 19.30 24.73
N PHE A 212 -6.29 19.87 23.62
CA PHE A 212 -6.86 21.21 23.58
C PHE A 212 -8.21 21.24 24.32
N GLY A 213 -9.05 20.20 24.13
CA GLY A 213 -10.29 20.00 24.87
C GLY A 213 -10.07 19.84 26.38
N PHE A 214 -9.14 18.98 26.79
CA PHE A 214 -8.79 18.78 28.20
C PHE A 214 -8.08 20.01 28.80
N GLY A 215 -7.27 20.73 28.02
CA GLY A 215 -6.62 21.98 28.44
C GLY A 215 -7.63 23.10 28.73
N LEU A 216 -8.66 23.25 27.89
CA LEU A 216 -9.75 24.20 28.11
C LEU A 216 -10.63 23.81 29.31
N LEU A 217 -10.93 22.51 29.49
CA LEU A 217 -11.63 22.01 30.67
C LEU A 217 -10.84 22.24 31.96
N GLY A 218 -9.52 22.05 31.91
CA GLY A 218 -8.59 22.37 33.00
C GLY A 218 -8.63 23.86 33.37
N LEU A 219 -8.52 24.77 32.40
CA LEU A 219 -8.60 26.21 32.61
C LEU A 219 -9.97 26.66 33.18
N ALA A 220 -11.08 26.13 32.65
CA ALA A 220 -12.42 26.42 33.15
C ALA A 220 -12.60 25.99 34.62
N SER A 221 -12.02 24.85 35.01
CA SER A 221 -12.05 24.35 36.39
C SER A 221 -11.23 25.23 37.35
N MET A 222 -10.13 25.81 36.88
CA MET A 222 -9.31 26.75 37.66
C MET A 222 -9.99 28.11 37.84
N LEU A 223 -10.67 28.61 36.81
CA LEU A 223 -11.41 29.88 36.88
C LEU A 223 -12.61 29.80 37.84
N ARG A 224 -13.26 28.63 37.96
CA ARG A 224 -14.35 28.42 38.94
C ARG A 224 -13.89 28.43 40.40
N ARG A 225 -12.60 28.18 40.68
CA ARG A 225 -12.07 28.18 42.06
C ARG A 225 -11.78 29.57 42.61
N LYS A 226 -11.82 30.63 41.79
CA LYS A 226 -11.44 31.99 42.22
C LYS A 226 -12.61 32.88 42.67
N THR A 227 -13.84 32.36 42.75
CA THR A 227 -15.05 33.17 43.10
C THR A 227 -15.64 32.83 44.48
N ILE A 228 -14.83 32.36 45.43
CA ILE A 228 -15.25 32.27 46.85
C ILE A 228 -14.18 32.93 47.72
N TYR A 229 -14.22 34.26 47.80
CA TYR A 229 -13.86 35.00 49.01
C TYR A 229 -14.93 36.08 49.18
N HIS A 230 -15.92 35.78 50.02
CA HIS A 230 -16.92 36.72 50.53
C HIS A 230 -16.28 37.65 51.56
N LEU A 231 -16.72 38.92 51.53
CA LEU A 231 -16.96 39.84 52.67
C LEU A 231 -15.82 40.11 53.66
#